data_AF-A0A8B6G9H2-F1
#
_entry.id   AF-A0A8B6G9H2-F1
#
_cell.length_a   1.000
_cell.length_b   1.000
_cell.length_c   1.000
_cell.angle_alpha   90.00
_cell.angle_beta   90.00
_cell.angle_gamma   90.00
#
_symmetry.space_group_name_H-M   'P 1'
#
loop_
_entity.id
_entity.type
_entity.pdbx_description
1 polymer ?
#
loop_
_entity_poly.entity_id
_entity_poly.type
_entity_poly.pdbx_seq_one_letter_code
_entity_poly.pdbx_strand_id
1 'polypeptide(L)'
;MENCLNVKNEIDKLYGNFVTVLHSEMDNHLPFKDAGGNVTKKRRKQIQKPYWNTELRELLTKVNRSEKDYLKYKGCKRTRDFLRSNFIEKRKQFDKRLRQCERTHQASIRDRIKNLNDSNPKFWREIDKLRPQKHRPDIDSVRMEDGSFSTDQETILKRWKSEYYKLFKLDNTLVNDTFIDNVSELTEPLEREFNGVTDEDDEILGNETCETRHNGWQASRFDDKSQIFQMLFMSCKKRFPARIWQVFEELVVNIIRPQACIMGF
;
A
#
# COMPACT_ATOMS: atom_id res chain seq x y z
N MET A 1 -41.29 -26.33 -42.75
CA MET A 1 -40.18 -25.36 -42.61
C MET A 1 -40.60 -24.09 -41.89
N GLU A 2 -41.87 -23.69 -41.91
CA GLU A 2 -42.38 -22.50 -41.19
C GLU A 2 -42.21 -22.55 -39.66
N ASN A 3 -42.34 -23.73 -39.04
CA ASN A 3 -42.16 -23.87 -37.58
C ASN A 3 -40.75 -23.52 -37.09
N CYS A 4 -39.70 -23.81 -37.87
CA CYS A 4 -38.33 -23.48 -37.45
C CYS A 4 -38.06 -21.97 -37.46
N LEU A 5 -38.71 -21.22 -38.36
CA LEU A 5 -38.59 -19.76 -38.40
C LEU A 5 -39.30 -19.10 -37.22
N ASN A 6 -40.48 -19.60 -36.84
CA ASN A 6 -41.21 -19.09 -35.68
C ASN A 6 -40.45 -19.32 -34.37
N VAL A 7 -39.90 -20.53 -34.18
CA VAL A 7 -39.10 -20.84 -32.97
C VAL A 7 -37.87 -19.93 -32.87
N LYS A 8 -37.19 -19.65 -33.99
CA LYS A 8 -36.04 -18.74 -33.99
C LYS A 8 -36.42 -17.32 -33.61
N ASN A 9 -37.52 -16.79 -34.17
CA ASN A 9 -37.99 -15.45 -33.86
C ASN A 9 -38.40 -15.30 -32.38
N GLU A 10 -38.98 -16.35 -31.79
CA GLU A 10 -39.31 -16.37 -30.36
C GLU A 10 -38.05 -16.36 -29.48
N ILE A 11 -37.03 -17.13 -29.85
CA ILE A 11 -35.74 -17.14 -29.14
C ILE A 11 -35.06 -15.78 -29.22
N ASP A 12 -35.02 -15.15 -30.40
CA ASP A 12 -34.41 -13.83 -30.59
C ASP A 12 -35.16 -12.76 -29.77
N LYS A 13 -36.48 -12.85 -29.69
CA LYS A 13 -37.31 -11.96 -28.86
C LYS A 13 -37.06 -12.17 -27.36
N LEU A 14 -36.95 -13.42 -26.91
CA LEU A 14 -36.59 -13.75 -25.53
C LEU A 14 -35.20 -13.22 -25.18
N TYR A 15 -34.23 -13.39 -26.09
CA TYR A 15 -32.88 -12.87 -25.88
C TYR A 15 -32.84 -11.35 -25.80
N GLY A 16 -33.57 -10.65 -26.67
CA GLY A 16 -33.72 -9.20 -26.62
C GLY A 16 -34.31 -8.71 -25.30
N ASN A 17 -35.37 -9.37 -24.82
CA ASN A 17 -36.00 -9.07 -23.54
C ASN A 17 -35.04 -9.32 -22.36
N PHE A 18 -34.33 -10.45 -22.37
CA PHE A 18 -33.34 -10.77 -21.34
C PHE A 18 -32.20 -9.74 -21.27
N VAL A 19 -31.63 -9.35 -22.42
CA VAL A 19 -30.59 -8.32 -22.49
C VAL A 19 -31.09 -6.98 -21.95
N THR A 20 -32.35 -6.61 -22.25
CA THR A 20 -32.95 -5.37 -21.77
C THR A 20 -33.11 -5.38 -20.25
N VAL A 21 -33.59 -6.48 -19.68
CA VAL A 21 -33.72 -6.65 -18.23
C VAL A 21 -32.34 -6.63 -17.56
N LEU A 22 -31.37 -7.36 -18.10
CA LEU A 22 -30.00 -7.43 -17.57
C LEU A 22 -29.35 -6.04 -17.55
N HIS A 23 -29.47 -5.28 -18.64
CA HIS A 23 -28.96 -3.91 -18.69
C HIS A 23 -29.67 -3.02 -17.67
N SER A 24 -31.00 -3.13 -17.51
CA SER A 24 -31.74 -2.34 -16.52
C SER A 24 -31.33 -2.66 -15.09
N GLU A 25 -31.05 -3.94 -14.80
CA GLU A 25 -30.66 -4.40 -13.46
C GLU A 25 -29.21 -3.97 -13.14
N MET A 26 -28.30 -4.16 -14.10
CA MET A 26 -26.93 -3.66 -14.02
C MET A 26 -26.91 -2.15 -13.82
N ASP A 27 -27.80 -1.44 -14.51
CA ASP A 27 -27.95 -0.01 -14.35
C ASP A 27 -28.46 0.33 -12.94
N ASN A 28 -29.47 -0.34 -12.42
CA ASN A 28 -30.07 0.02 -11.13
C ASN A 28 -29.19 -0.35 -9.93
N HIS A 29 -28.41 -1.43 -10.02
CA HIS A 29 -27.73 -2.01 -8.86
C HIS A 29 -26.20 -1.89 -8.85
N LEU A 30 -25.54 -1.53 -9.96
CA LEU A 30 -24.09 -1.33 -9.93
C LEU A 30 -23.74 0.07 -9.36
N PRO A 31 -23.02 0.14 -8.23
CA PRO A 31 -22.62 1.42 -7.60
C PRO A 31 -21.59 2.23 -8.41
N PHE A 32 -21.17 1.73 -9.57
CA PHE A 32 -20.13 2.32 -10.43
C PHE A 32 -20.66 2.86 -11.77
N LYS A 33 -21.94 3.24 -11.82
CA LYS A 33 -22.59 3.84 -13.00
C LYS A 33 -21.84 5.05 -13.61
N ASP A 34 -20.99 5.70 -12.82
CA ASP A 34 -20.25 6.90 -13.23
C ASP A 34 -18.79 6.69 -13.67
N ALA A 35 -18.31 5.45 -13.85
CA ALA A 35 -16.97 5.28 -14.45
C ALA A 35 -16.90 5.77 -15.92
N GLY A 36 -18.04 5.81 -16.63
CA GLY A 36 -18.12 6.22 -18.04
C GLY A 36 -18.67 7.63 -18.32
N GLY A 37 -19.57 8.16 -17.48
CA GLY A 37 -20.42 9.32 -17.83
C GLY A 37 -19.85 10.71 -17.54
N ASN A 38 -19.22 10.95 -16.38
CA ASN A 38 -18.66 12.27 -16.04
C ASN A 38 -17.39 12.21 -15.18
N VAL A 39 -17.00 11.05 -14.66
CA VAL A 39 -15.74 10.90 -13.91
C VAL A 39 -14.54 10.96 -14.85
N THR A 40 -14.66 10.58 -16.13
CA THR A 40 -13.58 10.78 -17.10
C THR A 40 -13.27 12.24 -17.35
N LYS A 41 -14.24 13.18 -17.26
CA LYS A 41 -13.94 14.62 -17.36
C LYS A 41 -13.21 15.15 -16.12
N LYS A 42 -13.55 14.68 -14.92
CA LYS A 42 -12.83 15.04 -13.68
C LYS A 42 -11.44 14.36 -13.59
N ARG A 43 -11.28 13.13 -14.08
CA ARG A 43 -9.97 12.45 -14.23
C ARG A 43 -9.14 12.95 -15.41
N ARG A 44 -9.75 13.53 -16.47
CA ARG A 44 -9.07 14.21 -17.60
C ARG A 44 -8.80 15.70 -17.38
N LYS A 45 -9.41 16.31 -16.35
CA LYS A 45 -8.73 17.33 -15.53
C LYS A 45 -7.56 16.74 -14.71
N GLN A 46 -7.10 15.55 -15.10
CA GLN A 46 -5.76 14.99 -15.01
C GLN A 46 -4.84 16.09 -14.55
N ILE A 47 -4.43 15.97 -13.28
CA ILE A 47 -3.45 16.80 -12.59
C ILE A 47 -2.45 17.22 -13.66
N GLN A 48 -2.62 18.43 -14.20
CA GLN A 48 -1.75 18.85 -15.28
C GLN A 48 -0.39 18.85 -14.66
N LYS A 49 0.53 18.14 -15.32
CA LYS A 49 1.89 18.06 -14.81
C LYS A 49 2.32 19.49 -14.48
N PRO A 50 2.88 19.74 -13.30
CA PRO A 50 3.10 21.10 -12.81
C PRO A 50 4.00 21.94 -13.72
N TYR A 51 4.76 21.29 -14.61
CA TYR A 51 5.58 21.91 -15.65
C TYR A 51 4.84 22.22 -16.97
N TRP A 52 3.52 21.98 -17.05
CA TRP A 52 2.72 22.19 -18.26
C TRP A 52 2.25 23.65 -18.37
N ASN A 53 2.90 24.42 -19.24
CA ASN A 53 2.64 25.84 -19.44
C ASN A 53 1.83 26.13 -20.72
N THR A 54 1.46 27.40 -20.93
CA THR A 54 0.74 27.88 -22.13
C THR A 54 1.55 27.64 -23.41
N GLU A 55 2.86 27.86 -23.36
CA GLU A 55 3.79 27.64 -24.48
C GLU A 55 3.76 26.18 -24.99
N LEU A 56 3.77 25.19 -24.09
CA LEU A 56 3.66 23.77 -24.46
C LEU A 56 2.31 23.45 -25.09
N ARG A 57 1.22 24.09 -24.63
CA ARG A 57 -0.11 23.93 -25.24
C ARG A 57 -0.14 24.49 -26.67
N GLU A 58 0.49 25.64 -26.90
CA GLU A 58 0.59 26.23 -28.23
C GLU A 58 1.42 25.35 -29.18
N LEU A 59 2.57 24.85 -28.72
CA LEU A 59 3.40 23.93 -29.49
C LEU A 59 2.66 22.63 -29.81
N LEU A 60 1.96 22.04 -28.83
CA LEU A 60 1.14 20.84 -29.05
C LEU A 60 0.02 21.11 -30.08
N THR A 61 -0.61 22.28 -30.02
CA THR A 61 -1.64 22.67 -31.00
C THR A 61 -1.04 22.75 -32.41
N LYS A 62 0.17 23.30 -32.56
CA LYS A 62 0.89 23.35 -33.84
C LYS A 62 1.22 21.94 -34.36
N VAL A 63 1.67 21.03 -33.49
CA VAL A 63 1.94 19.62 -33.83
C VAL A 63 0.66 18.93 -34.30
N ASN A 64 -0.45 19.07 -33.57
CA ASN A 64 -1.71 18.44 -33.92
C ASN A 64 -2.27 18.97 -35.25
N ARG A 65 -2.08 20.27 -35.55
CA ARG A 65 -2.46 20.86 -36.84
C ARG A 65 -1.64 20.26 -37.98
N SER A 66 -0.31 20.28 -37.88
CA SER A 66 0.55 19.74 -38.94
C SER A 66 0.39 18.23 -39.15
N GLU A 67 0.09 17.47 -38.09
CA GLU A 67 -0.25 16.06 -38.18
C GLU A 67 -1.55 15.84 -38.97
N LYS A 68 -2.61 16.60 -38.65
CA LYS A 68 -3.88 16.55 -39.39
C LYS A 68 -3.70 16.89 -40.86
N ASP A 69 -2.93 17.93 -41.18
CA ASP A 69 -2.67 18.35 -42.55
C ASP A 69 -1.93 17.25 -43.33
N TYR A 70 -0.91 16.63 -42.73
CA TYR A 70 -0.18 15.49 -43.30
C TYR A 70 -1.07 14.27 -43.55
N LEU A 71 -1.92 13.89 -42.58
CA LEU A 71 -2.79 12.71 -42.69
C LEU A 71 -3.93 12.89 -43.69
N LYS A 72 -4.49 14.11 -43.77
CA LYS A 72 -5.59 14.44 -44.69
C LYS A 72 -5.13 14.56 -46.14
N TYR A 73 -3.86 14.91 -46.39
CA TYR A 73 -3.36 15.14 -47.74
C TYR A 73 -3.24 13.86 -48.57
N LYS A 74 -3.87 13.84 -49.75
CA LYS A 74 -3.87 12.71 -50.72
C LYS A 74 -3.25 13.06 -52.08
N GLY A 75 -2.57 14.21 -52.19
CA GLY A 75 -2.00 14.70 -53.44
C GLY A 75 -0.60 14.14 -53.74
N CYS A 76 0.24 14.96 -54.38
CA CYS A 76 1.54 14.53 -54.90
C CYS A 76 2.55 14.18 -53.79
N LYS A 77 3.45 13.22 -54.09
CA LYS A 77 4.43 12.70 -53.12
C LYS A 77 5.32 13.81 -52.53
N ARG A 78 5.81 14.74 -53.36
CA ARG A 78 6.70 15.83 -52.92
C ARG A 78 6.07 16.70 -51.84
N THR A 79 4.82 17.11 -52.03
CA THR A 79 4.10 17.92 -51.03
C THR A 79 3.81 17.12 -49.76
N ARG A 80 3.49 15.83 -49.89
CA ARG A 80 3.31 14.95 -48.74
C ARG A 80 4.59 14.79 -47.92
N ASP A 81 5.74 14.65 -48.57
CA ASP A 81 7.05 14.55 -47.91
C ASP A 81 7.42 15.87 -47.19
N PHE A 82 7.08 17.01 -47.78
CA PHE A 82 7.21 18.32 -47.14
C PHE A 82 6.33 18.43 -45.89
N LEU A 83 5.04 18.07 -45.98
CA LEU A 83 4.13 18.07 -44.82
C LEU A 83 4.61 17.13 -43.70
N ARG A 84 5.12 15.95 -44.07
CA ARG A 84 5.72 15.00 -43.13
C ARG A 84 6.92 15.61 -42.41
N SER A 85 7.81 16.26 -43.16
CA SER A 85 9.01 16.91 -42.62
C SER A 85 8.65 18.04 -41.66
N ASN A 86 7.66 18.87 -42.02
CA ASN A 86 7.13 19.92 -41.16
C ASN A 86 6.52 19.36 -39.86
N PHE A 87 5.71 18.29 -39.95
CA PHE A 87 5.18 17.61 -38.75
C PHE A 87 6.30 17.10 -37.83
N ILE A 88 7.30 16.41 -38.39
CA ILE A 88 8.45 15.90 -37.62
C ILE A 88 9.20 17.04 -36.94
N GLU A 89 9.42 18.16 -37.63
CA GLU A 89 10.09 19.33 -37.08
C GLU A 89 9.30 19.92 -35.89
N LYS A 90 7.99 20.17 -36.05
CA LYS A 90 7.15 20.69 -34.97
C LYS A 90 7.11 19.73 -33.78
N ARG A 91 7.04 18.43 -34.02
CA ARG A 91 7.09 17.41 -32.96
C ARG A 91 8.43 17.45 -32.21
N LYS A 92 9.55 17.51 -32.92
CA LYS A 92 10.88 17.66 -32.30
C LYS A 92 10.99 18.94 -31.46
N GLN A 93 10.43 20.06 -31.92
CA GLN A 93 10.39 21.32 -31.17
C GLN A 93 9.58 21.17 -29.88
N PHE A 94 8.38 20.58 -29.95
CA PHE A 94 7.56 20.28 -28.79
C PHE A 94 8.29 19.36 -27.79
N ASP A 95 8.86 18.24 -28.25
CA ASP A 95 9.55 17.27 -27.39
C ASP A 95 10.81 17.87 -26.73
N LYS A 96 11.53 18.74 -27.44
CA LYS A 96 12.68 19.48 -26.89
C LYS A 96 12.21 20.41 -25.77
N ARG A 97 11.14 21.18 -26.00
CA ARG A 97 10.64 22.14 -25.01
C ARG A 97 10.03 21.43 -23.79
N LEU A 98 9.30 20.35 -24.01
CA LEU A 98 8.72 19.52 -22.95
C LEU A 98 9.80 19.02 -21.99
N ARG A 99 10.89 18.44 -22.53
CA ARG A 99 12.03 17.98 -21.73
C ARG A 99 12.71 19.13 -20.98
N GLN A 100 12.81 20.31 -21.57
CA GLN A 100 13.39 21.48 -20.91
C GLN A 100 12.52 21.91 -19.72
N CYS A 101 11.21 22.09 -19.91
CA CYS A 101 10.28 22.45 -18.83
C CYS A 101 10.30 21.43 -17.69
N GLU A 102 10.33 20.13 -18.02
CA GLU A 102 10.43 19.06 -17.03
C GLU A 102 11.73 19.14 -16.21
N ARG A 103 12.88 19.33 -16.88
CA ARG A 103 14.17 19.49 -16.20
C ARG A 103 14.21 20.72 -15.30
N THR A 104 13.69 21.86 -15.78
CA THR A 104 13.62 23.10 -14.98
C THR A 104 12.76 22.92 -13.75
N HIS A 105 11.61 22.24 -13.88
CA HIS A 105 10.75 21.94 -12.75
C HIS A 105 11.37 20.95 -11.76
N GLN A 106 12.07 19.93 -12.24
CA GLN A 106 12.82 19.02 -11.35
C GLN A 106 13.97 19.76 -10.64
N ALA A 107 14.65 20.68 -11.32
CA ALA A 107 15.68 21.52 -10.71
C ALA A 107 15.07 22.40 -9.61
N SER A 108 13.94 23.07 -9.86
CA SER A 108 13.28 23.89 -8.84
C SER A 108 12.80 23.09 -7.63
N ILE A 109 12.34 21.85 -7.81
CA ILE A 109 12.04 20.95 -6.68
C ILE A 109 13.30 20.65 -5.88
N ARG A 110 14.42 20.31 -6.53
CA ARG A 110 15.68 20.03 -5.84
C ARG A 110 16.17 21.25 -5.05
N ASP A 111 16.11 22.43 -5.65
CA ASP A 111 16.53 23.67 -4.98
C ASP A 111 15.60 24.01 -3.80
N ARG A 112 14.28 23.77 -3.95
CA ARG A 112 13.34 23.88 -2.84
C ARG A 112 13.69 22.95 -1.68
N ILE A 113 14.05 21.70 -1.97
CA ILE A 113 14.42 20.72 -0.94
C ILE A 113 15.74 21.11 -0.26
N LYS A 114 16.74 21.57 -1.02
CA LYS A 114 18.01 22.07 -0.45
C LYS A 114 17.82 23.24 0.52
N ASN A 115 16.81 24.07 0.27
CA ASN A 115 16.49 25.22 1.11
C ASN A 115 15.59 24.88 2.31
N LEU A 116 15.07 23.65 2.41
CA LEU A 116 14.31 23.19 3.57
C LEU A 116 15.28 22.64 4.63
N ASN A 117 15.07 23.02 5.89
CA ASN A 117 15.83 22.50 7.03
C ASN A 117 15.35 21.07 7.39
N ASP A 118 16.29 20.19 7.71
CA ASP A 118 16.06 18.78 8.08
C ASP A 118 15.16 18.62 9.33
N SER A 119 15.13 19.64 10.19
CA SER A 119 14.25 19.68 11.36
C SER A 119 12.77 19.89 11.01
N ASN A 120 12.43 20.27 9.77
CA ASN A 120 11.05 20.49 9.36
C ASN A 120 10.43 19.17 8.84
N PRO A 121 9.31 18.68 9.40
CA PRO A 121 8.65 17.46 8.92
C PRO A 121 8.20 17.53 7.44
N LYS A 122 8.10 18.73 6.85
CA LYS A 122 7.83 18.92 5.42
C LYS A 122 8.99 18.47 4.53
N PHE A 123 10.24 18.50 5.02
CA PHE A 123 11.42 18.03 4.30
C PHE A 123 11.29 16.54 3.95
N TRP A 124 11.01 15.71 4.94
CA TRP A 124 10.86 14.27 4.77
C TRP A 124 9.73 13.89 3.81
N ARG A 125 8.61 14.62 3.85
CA ARG A 125 7.50 14.42 2.90
C ARG A 125 7.88 14.74 1.46
N GLU A 126 8.79 15.67 1.23
CA GLU A 126 9.28 16.01 -0.13
C GLU A 126 10.35 15.01 -0.61
N ILE A 127 11.22 14.55 0.28
CA ILE A 127 12.17 13.46 0.02
C ILE A 127 11.43 12.16 -0.37
N ASP A 128 10.36 11.81 0.36
CA ASP A 128 9.57 10.61 0.09
C ASP A 128 8.91 10.63 -1.30
N LYS A 129 8.56 11.81 -1.81
CA LYS A 129 8.03 11.97 -3.18
C LYS A 129 9.09 11.78 -4.27
N LEU A 130 10.37 12.00 -3.94
CA LEU A 130 11.48 11.83 -4.88
C LEU A 130 12.00 10.40 -4.96
N ARG A 131 11.74 9.58 -3.92
CA ARG A 131 12.13 8.18 -3.94
C ARG A 131 11.44 7.52 -5.14
N PRO A 132 12.16 6.73 -5.97
CA PRO A 132 11.51 5.87 -6.94
C PRO A 132 10.41 5.13 -6.20
N GLN A 133 9.16 5.23 -6.67
CA GLN A 133 8.10 4.38 -6.17
C GLN A 133 8.50 2.96 -6.53
N LYS A 134 9.31 2.33 -5.67
CA LYS A 134 9.51 0.90 -5.70
C LYS A 134 8.10 0.37 -5.67
N HIS A 135 7.72 -0.35 -6.72
CA HIS A 135 6.61 -1.29 -6.61
C HIS A 135 6.95 -2.07 -5.36
N ARG A 136 6.26 -1.76 -4.26
CA ARG A 136 6.43 -2.56 -3.05
C ARG A 136 5.89 -3.90 -3.53
N PRO A 137 6.73 -4.95 -3.65
CA PRO A 137 6.15 -6.27 -3.88
C PRO A 137 5.07 -6.42 -2.81
N ASP A 138 3.93 -7.00 -3.18
CA ASP A 138 2.90 -7.27 -2.20
C ASP A 138 3.59 -7.90 -1.00
N ILE A 139 3.28 -7.35 0.18
CA ILE A 139 3.95 -7.67 1.46
C ILE A 139 3.97 -9.19 1.67
N ASP A 140 3.06 -9.88 0.99
CA ASP A 140 2.84 -11.31 0.91
C ASP A 140 3.65 -11.96 -0.24
N SER A 141 4.91 -11.57 -0.43
CA SER A 141 5.80 -12.29 -1.35
C SER A 141 7.22 -12.37 -0.81
N VAL A 142 7.81 -13.55 -0.94
CA VAL A 142 9.17 -13.85 -0.46
C VAL A 142 10.06 -14.18 -1.64
N ARG A 143 11.27 -13.62 -1.62
CA ARG A 143 12.31 -13.93 -2.60
C ARG A 143 12.95 -15.27 -2.28
N MET A 144 12.89 -16.19 -3.24
CA MET A 144 13.49 -17.52 -3.19
C MET A 144 14.98 -17.46 -3.58
N GLU A 145 15.70 -18.55 -3.34
CA GLU A 145 17.17 -18.62 -3.55
C GLU A 145 17.57 -18.60 -5.03
N ASP A 146 16.68 -19.06 -5.90
CA ASP A 146 16.78 -18.95 -7.36
C ASP A 146 16.53 -17.51 -7.89
N GLY A 147 16.17 -16.58 -6.99
CA GLY A 147 15.87 -15.19 -7.30
C GLY A 147 14.43 -14.94 -7.74
N SER A 148 13.57 -15.97 -7.79
CA SER A 148 12.14 -15.83 -8.07
C SER A 148 11.39 -15.30 -6.83
N PHE A 149 10.13 -14.88 -7.02
CA PHE A 149 9.24 -14.47 -5.93
C PHE A 149 8.10 -15.49 -5.79
N SER A 150 7.89 -15.99 -4.57
CA SER A 150 6.74 -16.83 -4.25
C SER A 150 5.71 -16.01 -3.47
N THR A 151 4.45 -16.11 -3.88
CA THR A 151 3.27 -15.57 -3.20
C THR A 151 2.54 -16.62 -2.37
N ASP A 152 3.06 -17.85 -2.32
CA ASP A 152 2.46 -18.92 -1.55
C ASP A 152 2.64 -18.70 -0.04
N GLN A 153 1.53 -18.71 0.70
CA GLN A 153 1.50 -18.34 2.12
C GLN A 153 2.35 -19.28 2.99
N GLU A 154 2.35 -20.58 2.69
CA GLU A 154 3.14 -21.55 3.45
C GLU A 154 4.64 -21.31 3.25
N THR A 155 5.04 -21.07 2.00
CA THR A 155 6.41 -20.72 1.64
C THR A 155 6.88 -19.44 2.34
N ILE A 156 6.00 -18.42 2.39
CA ILE A 156 6.28 -17.14 3.05
C ILE A 156 6.49 -17.33 4.56
N LEU A 157 5.55 -18.00 5.23
CA LEU A 157 5.63 -18.25 6.67
C LEU A 157 6.86 -19.08 7.04
N LYS A 158 7.17 -20.11 6.26
CA LYS A 158 8.35 -20.95 6.47
C LYS A 158 9.64 -20.14 6.36
N ARG A 159 9.76 -19.28 5.33
CA ARG A 159 10.95 -18.43 5.18
C ARG A 159 11.04 -17.40 6.29
N TRP A 160 9.93 -16.76 6.65
CA TRP A 160 9.90 -15.79 7.76
C TRP A 160 10.34 -16.44 9.06
N LYS A 161 9.81 -17.62 9.40
CA LYS A 161 10.22 -18.38 10.58
C LYS A 161 11.71 -18.69 10.56
N SER A 162 12.25 -19.09 9.40
CA SER A 162 13.68 -19.38 9.25
C SER A 162 14.56 -18.15 9.40
N GLU A 163 14.23 -17.04 8.73
CA GLU A 163 15.01 -15.80 8.80
C GLU A 163 14.94 -15.18 10.19
N TYR A 164 13.76 -15.21 10.80
CA TYR A 164 13.57 -14.78 12.18
C TYR A 164 14.43 -15.63 13.13
N TYR A 165 14.39 -16.95 13.02
CA TYR A 165 15.22 -17.83 13.85
C TYR A 165 16.72 -17.60 13.68
N LYS A 166 17.19 -17.22 12.48
CA LYS A 166 18.60 -16.82 12.26
C LYS A 166 18.97 -15.57 13.06
N LEU A 167 18.05 -14.61 13.22
CA LEU A 167 18.30 -13.42 14.04
C LEU A 167 18.49 -13.76 15.52
N PHE A 168 17.83 -14.80 16.02
CA PHE A 168 18.01 -15.30 17.40
C PHE A 168 19.18 -16.25 17.57
N LYS A 169 19.71 -16.77 16.46
CA LYS A 169 20.92 -17.59 16.43
C LYS A 169 22.20 -16.77 16.22
N LEU A 170 22.15 -15.43 16.30
CA LEU A 170 23.39 -14.67 16.47
C LEU A 170 24.10 -15.22 17.71
N ASP A 171 25.37 -15.60 17.55
CA ASP A 171 26.14 -16.35 18.53
C ASP A 171 25.87 -15.84 19.94
N ASN A 172 25.31 -16.71 20.79
CA ASN A 172 25.10 -16.46 22.22
C ASN A 172 26.40 -16.10 22.97
N THR A 173 27.55 -16.07 22.29
CA THR A 173 28.84 -15.63 22.82
C THR A 173 29.01 -14.11 22.78
N LEU A 174 28.19 -13.36 22.03
CA LEU A 174 28.26 -11.89 21.91
C LEU A 174 27.30 -11.16 22.86
N VAL A 175 26.27 -11.84 23.36
CA VAL A 175 25.44 -11.32 24.44
C VAL A 175 26.15 -11.65 25.75
N ASN A 176 27.13 -10.82 26.10
CA ASN A 176 27.82 -10.91 27.39
C ASN A 176 26.77 -10.81 28.51
N ASP A 177 26.91 -11.61 29.58
CA ASP A 177 26.01 -11.54 30.75
C ASP A 177 25.93 -10.10 31.30
N THR A 178 27.00 -9.33 31.14
CA THR A 178 27.07 -7.89 31.46
C THR A 178 26.04 -7.04 30.72
N PHE A 179 25.67 -7.39 29.48
CA PHE A 179 24.62 -6.70 28.73
C PHE A 179 23.24 -7.01 29.31
N ILE A 180 22.98 -8.28 29.66
CA ILE A 180 21.71 -8.68 30.29
C ILE A 180 21.56 -8.03 31.66
N ASP A 181 22.63 -7.99 32.45
CA ASP A 181 22.65 -7.32 33.76
C ASP A 181 22.39 -5.82 33.62
N ASN A 182 23.06 -5.14 32.67
CA ASN A 182 22.84 -3.71 32.40
C ASN A 182 21.42 -3.40 31.93
N VAL A 183 20.83 -4.28 31.10
CA VAL A 183 19.43 -4.12 30.67
C VAL A 183 18.50 -4.29 31.86
N SER A 184 18.74 -5.29 32.71
CA SER A 184 17.93 -5.57 33.91
C SER A 184 17.99 -4.42 34.92
N GLU A 185 19.17 -3.85 35.15
CA GLU A 185 19.38 -2.71 36.04
C GLU A 185 18.68 -1.43 35.52
N LEU A 186 18.62 -1.26 34.20
CA LEU A 186 17.88 -0.16 33.57
C LEU A 186 16.37 -0.36 33.54
N THR A 187 15.88 -1.60 33.53
CA THR A 187 14.44 -1.91 33.49
C THR A 187 13.80 -2.01 34.86
N GLU A 188 14.55 -2.37 35.91
CA GLU A 188 14.04 -2.50 37.28
C GLU A 188 13.32 -1.24 37.81
N PRO A 189 13.83 -0.01 37.62
CA PRO A 189 13.15 1.20 38.08
C PRO A 189 11.83 1.46 37.34
N LEU A 190 11.77 1.11 36.05
CA LEU A 190 10.58 1.26 35.22
C LEU A 190 9.49 0.26 35.63
N GLU A 191 9.88 -0.98 35.94
CA GLU A 191 8.96 -1.99 36.46
C GLU A 191 8.44 -1.63 37.85
N ARG A 192 9.27 -0.99 38.69
CA ARG A 192 8.89 -0.53 40.02
C ARG A 192 7.90 0.64 39.98
N GLU A 193 8.05 1.56 39.03
CA GLU A 193 7.05 2.62 38.79
C GLU A 193 5.73 2.05 38.23
N PHE A 194 5.80 1.04 37.37
CA PHE A 194 4.61 0.46 36.75
C PHE A 194 3.81 -0.44 37.69
N ASN A 195 4.50 -1.21 38.56
CA ASN A 195 3.87 -2.09 39.55
C ASN A 195 3.59 -1.38 40.89
N GLY A 196 4.12 -0.16 41.09
CA GLY A 196 3.85 0.66 42.27
C GLY A 196 2.50 1.37 42.25
N VAL A 197 1.73 1.24 41.15
CA VAL A 197 0.32 1.62 41.10
C VAL A 197 -0.50 0.43 41.60
N THR A 198 -0.41 0.14 42.90
CA THR A 198 -1.36 -0.75 43.57
C THR A 198 -2.61 0.04 43.91
N ASP A 199 -3.77 -0.53 43.61
CA ASP A 199 -5.13 0.02 43.63
C ASP A 199 -5.66 0.50 45.01
N GLU A 200 -4.84 1.16 45.84
CA GLU A 200 -5.25 1.59 47.19
C GLU A 200 -6.08 2.89 47.22
N ASP A 201 -6.37 3.53 46.07
CA ASP A 201 -7.13 4.79 46.01
C ASP A 201 -8.58 4.67 45.46
N ASP A 202 -9.10 3.47 45.19
CA ASP A 202 -10.47 3.29 44.66
C ASP A 202 -11.52 2.89 45.72
N GLU A 203 -11.32 3.28 46.98
CA GLU A 203 -12.37 3.24 48.01
C GLU A 203 -12.91 4.66 48.23
N ILE A 204 -13.86 5.11 47.38
CA ILE A 204 -15.01 6.01 47.67
C ILE A 204 -15.67 6.41 46.32
N LEU A 205 -16.66 5.64 45.86
CA LEU A 205 -17.99 6.10 45.40
C LEU A 205 -18.76 5.00 44.63
N GLY A 206 -19.71 4.38 45.32
CA GLY A 206 -21.11 4.34 44.88
C GLY A 206 -21.50 3.43 43.72
N ASN A 207 -21.87 2.19 44.07
CA ASN A 207 -22.98 1.38 43.54
C ASN A 207 -23.70 1.88 42.27
N GLU A 208 -23.36 1.35 41.10
CA GLU A 208 -24.36 0.95 40.09
C GLU A 208 -23.91 -0.36 39.41
N THR A 209 -24.80 -1.35 39.46
CA THR A 209 -24.62 -2.71 38.97
C THR A 209 -24.56 -2.76 37.43
N CYS A 210 -23.51 -3.37 36.89
CA CYS A 210 -23.59 -3.99 35.56
C CYS A 210 -22.80 -5.30 35.52
N GLU A 211 -23.55 -6.39 35.32
CA GLU A 211 -23.04 -7.74 35.10
C GLU A 211 -22.00 -7.75 33.98
N THR A 212 -20.76 -8.10 34.30
CA THR A 212 -19.83 -8.61 33.30
C THR A 212 -19.13 -9.85 33.84
N ARG A 213 -19.32 -10.95 33.12
CA ARG A 213 -18.77 -12.29 33.38
C ARG A 213 -17.27 -12.24 33.65
N HIS A 214 -16.90 -12.67 34.85
CA HIS A 214 -15.55 -13.09 35.21
C HIS A 214 -15.16 -14.34 34.39
N ASN A 215 -14.21 -14.18 33.46
CA ASN A 215 -13.32 -15.27 33.10
C ASN A 215 -12.10 -15.15 34.02
N GLY A 216 -12.04 -15.99 35.05
CA GLY A 216 -10.92 -16.07 35.97
C GLY A 216 -9.64 -16.49 35.22
N TRP A 217 -8.69 -15.57 35.11
CA TRP A 217 -7.29 -15.88 34.86
C TRP A 217 -6.57 -15.83 36.19
N GLN A 218 -6.39 -16.99 36.82
CA GLN A 218 -5.41 -17.12 37.90
C GLN A 218 -4.02 -16.95 37.27
N ALA A 219 -3.34 -15.86 37.62
CA ALA A 219 -1.95 -15.62 37.30
C ALA A 219 -1.07 -16.59 38.10
N SER A 220 -0.95 -17.82 37.60
CA SER A 220 0.11 -18.72 38.04
C SER A 220 1.43 -18.19 37.48
N ARG A 221 2.48 -18.17 38.33
CA ARG A 221 3.85 -17.73 38.01
C ARG A 221 4.26 -18.14 36.59
N PHE A 222 4.29 -17.17 35.68
CA PHE A 222 4.97 -17.28 34.39
C PHE A 222 6.40 -16.79 34.57
N ASP A 223 7.38 -17.50 33.99
CA ASP A 223 8.80 -17.11 34.02
C ASP A 223 9.00 -15.66 33.54
N ASP A 224 9.87 -14.92 34.23
CA ASP A 224 10.19 -13.48 34.02
C ASP A 224 10.48 -13.12 32.55
N LYS A 225 10.98 -14.08 31.76
CA LYS A 225 11.23 -13.89 30.32
C LYS A 225 9.96 -13.65 29.51
N SER A 226 8.82 -14.19 29.92
CA SER A 226 7.53 -13.99 29.26
C SER A 226 6.94 -12.61 29.54
N GLN A 227 7.21 -12.03 30.72
CA GLN A 227 6.75 -10.68 31.08
C GLN A 227 7.55 -9.60 30.34
N ILE A 228 8.88 -9.73 30.27
CA ILE A 228 9.75 -8.83 29.50
C ILE A 228 9.34 -8.86 28.01
N PHE A 229 9.01 -10.03 27.47
CA PHE A 229 8.51 -10.16 26.10
C PHE A 229 7.14 -9.50 25.92
N GLN A 230 6.19 -9.65 26.85
CA GLN A 230 4.89 -8.98 26.79
C GLN A 230 4.99 -7.46 26.91
N MET A 231 5.92 -6.94 27.72
CA MET A 231 6.13 -5.49 27.85
C MET A 231 6.77 -4.88 26.61
N LEU A 232 7.80 -5.51 26.03
CA LEU A 232 8.37 -5.09 24.75
C LEU A 232 7.34 -5.20 23.60
N PHE A 233 6.48 -6.22 23.65
CA PHE A 233 5.36 -6.46 22.72
C PHE A 233 4.30 -5.34 22.80
N MET A 234 3.87 -4.95 24.01
CA MET A 234 2.89 -3.87 24.20
C MET A 234 3.45 -2.50 23.81
N SER A 235 4.73 -2.25 24.04
CA SER A 235 5.40 -1.00 23.66
C SER A 235 5.54 -0.84 22.13
N CYS A 236 5.59 -1.95 21.39
CA CYS A 236 5.73 -1.98 19.94
C CYS A 236 4.39 -1.97 19.16
N LYS A 237 3.25 -2.16 19.83
CA LYS A 237 1.90 -2.19 19.23
C LYS A 237 1.54 -0.91 18.44
N LYS A 238 2.14 0.25 18.77
CA LYS A 238 1.95 1.52 18.05
C LYS A 238 2.73 1.63 16.73
N ARG A 239 3.68 0.73 16.45
CA ARG A 239 4.58 0.82 15.28
C ARG A 239 4.25 -0.13 14.13
N PHE A 240 3.37 -1.12 14.33
CA PHE A 240 3.05 -2.11 13.30
C PHE A 240 1.62 -1.93 12.73
N PRO A 241 1.42 -2.12 11.42
CA PRO A 241 0.08 -2.19 10.83
C PRO A 241 -0.75 -3.33 11.44
N ALA A 242 -2.05 -3.07 11.70
CA ALA A 242 -2.96 -3.98 12.42
C ALA A 242 -3.02 -5.43 11.88
N ARG A 243 -2.77 -5.63 10.57
CA ARG A 243 -2.76 -6.98 9.97
C ARG A 243 -1.52 -7.81 10.30
N ILE A 244 -0.36 -7.17 10.46
CA ILE A 244 0.87 -7.85 10.92
C ILE A 244 0.70 -8.26 12.38
N TRP A 245 0.02 -7.42 13.17
CA TRP A 245 -0.30 -7.70 14.56
C TRP A 245 -1.19 -8.95 14.73
N GLN A 246 -2.19 -9.11 13.85
CA GLN A 246 -3.13 -10.24 13.90
C GLN A 246 -2.45 -11.59 13.62
N VAL A 247 -1.57 -11.64 12.61
CA VAL A 247 -0.77 -12.85 12.29
C VAL A 247 0.24 -13.16 13.42
N PHE A 248 0.75 -12.13 14.09
CA PHE A 248 1.68 -12.31 15.20
C PHE A 248 0.99 -12.78 16.49
N GLU A 249 -0.23 -12.30 16.78
CA GLU A 249 -1.08 -12.83 17.87
C GLU A 249 -1.41 -14.31 17.65
N GLU A 250 -1.76 -14.71 16.43
CA GLU A 250 -2.00 -16.11 16.08
C GLU A 250 -0.74 -16.99 16.25
N LEU A 251 0.44 -16.47 15.93
CA LEU A 251 1.72 -17.17 16.12
C LEU A 251 2.09 -17.31 17.60
N VAL A 252 1.93 -16.27 18.40
CA VAL A 252 2.24 -16.26 19.84
C VAL A 252 1.28 -17.17 20.60
N VAL A 253 -0.02 -17.11 20.30
CA VAL A 253 -1.04 -17.97 20.93
C VAL A 253 -0.79 -19.45 20.59
N ASN A 254 -0.36 -19.77 19.37
CA ASN A 254 -0.11 -21.15 18.95
C ASN A 254 1.27 -21.71 19.35
N ILE A 255 2.28 -20.87 19.60
CA ILE A 255 3.62 -21.31 20.02
C ILE A 255 3.77 -21.38 21.54
N ILE A 256 3.11 -20.50 22.29
CA ILE A 256 3.26 -20.44 23.76
C ILE A 256 2.26 -21.36 24.49
N ARG A 257 1.04 -21.57 23.96
CA ARG A 257 0.05 -22.46 24.61
C ARG A 257 0.40 -23.96 24.67
N PRO A 258 1.13 -24.58 23.71
CA PRO A 258 1.34 -26.03 23.77
C PRO A 258 2.25 -26.50 24.91
N GLN A 259 3.04 -25.62 25.52
CA GLN A 259 3.93 -26.02 26.63
C GLN A 259 3.20 -26.21 27.97
N ALA A 260 1.93 -25.85 28.08
CA ALA A 260 1.13 -26.07 29.29
C ALA A 260 0.39 -27.43 29.33
N CYS A 261 0.49 -28.27 28.28
CA CYS A 261 -0.26 -29.54 28.20
C CYS A 261 0.60 -30.81 28.17
N ILE A 262 1.92 -30.74 28.39
CA ILE A 262 2.83 -31.91 28.31
C ILE A 262 3.41 -32.33 29.68
N MET A 263 3.05 -31.68 30.79
CA MET A 263 3.48 -32.08 32.15
C MET A 263 2.29 -32.48 33.03
N GLY A 264 1.60 -33.53 32.59
CA GLY A 264 0.51 -34.17 33.32
C GLY A 264 0.59 -35.70 33.19
N PHE A 265 1.71 -36.26 33.65
CA PHE A 265 1.86 -37.63 34.16
C PHE A 265 3.01 -37.65 35.17
#